data_AF-A0AAY5L2P5-F1
#
_entry.id   AF-A0AAY5L2P5-F1
#
_cell.length_a   1.000
_cell.length_b   1.000
_cell.length_c   1.000
_cell.angle_alpha   90.00
_cell.angle_beta   90.00
_cell.angle_gamma   90.00
#
_symmetry.space_group_name_H-M   'P 1'
#
loop_
_entity.id
_entity.type
_entity.pdbx_description
1 polymer ?
#
loop_
_entity_poly.entity_id
_entity_poly.type
_entity_poly.pdbx_seq_one_letter_code
_entity_poly.pdbx_strand_id
1 'polypeptide(L)'
;ATNLTIFNTMVGGCRFDHVRGWHHNQDKYNIMFLTYEEIIKVRSVVVCLAEFLGKNLSGAATDSIVELVTFNNMEKDDKANYEFLPEDINSLTVAQSEHFDRFYQERMKDLPLNFISDITELQGLYRHIHTHTHTLAHKQRHAP
;
A
#
# COMPACT_ATOMS: atom_id res chain seq x y z
N ALA A 1 14.82 -22.15 -12.15
CA ALA A 1 14.51 -22.62 -10.78
C ALA A 1 14.79 -21.56 -9.70
N THR A 2 15.50 -20.47 -10.00
CA THR A 2 16.04 -19.53 -9.01
C THR A 2 15.09 -18.40 -8.57
N ASN A 3 14.01 -18.12 -9.32
CA ASN A 3 13.10 -17.00 -9.03
C ASN A 3 11.93 -17.35 -8.09
N LEU A 4 11.57 -18.63 -7.94
CA LEU A 4 10.50 -19.03 -7.03
C LEU A 4 10.93 -18.95 -5.55
N THR A 5 12.22 -19.12 -5.27
CA THR A 5 12.75 -19.12 -3.90
C THR A 5 12.70 -17.73 -3.25
N ILE A 6 12.72 -16.65 -4.04
CA ILE A 6 12.68 -15.27 -3.55
C ILE A 6 11.32 -14.93 -2.92
N PHE A 7 10.23 -15.51 -3.42
CA PHE A 7 8.88 -15.23 -2.91
C PHE A 7 8.50 -15.99 -1.63
N ASN A 8 9.29 -17.01 -1.24
CA ASN A 8 8.96 -17.87 -0.11
C ASN A 8 9.80 -17.60 1.15
N THR A 9 10.86 -16.80 1.05
CA THR A 9 11.82 -16.57 2.15
C THR A 9 12.05 -15.08 2.40
N MET A 10 10.96 -14.35 2.67
CA MET A 10 11.01 -12.99 3.22
C MET A 10 10.75 -13.04 4.73
N VAL A 11 11.28 -12.06 5.48
CA VAL A 11 10.89 -11.86 6.89
C VAL A 11 9.37 -11.66 6.93
N GLY A 12 8.65 -12.53 7.62
CA GLY A 12 7.17 -12.55 7.63
C GLY A 12 6.51 -13.57 6.70
N GLY A 13 7.28 -14.33 5.92
CA GLY A 13 6.78 -15.41 5.06
C GLY A 13 6.18 -14.96 3.73
N CYS A 14 5.40 -15.83 3.08
CA CYS A 14 4.77 -15.55 1.79
C CYS A 14 3.55 -14.62 1.96
N ARG A 15 3.59 -13.43 1.36
CA ARG A 15 2.48 -12.44 1.40
C ARG A 15 1.13 -13.05 0.98
N PHE A 16 1.12 -13.89 -0.05
CA PHE A 16 -0.11 -14.51 -0.55
C PHE A 16 -0.75 -15.45 0.47
N ASP A 17 0.08 -16.25 1.15
CA ASP A 17 -0.40 -17.17 2.18
C ASP A 17 -0.84 -16.40 3.43
N HIS A 18 -0.16 -15.31 3.77
CA HIS A 18 -0.56 -14.42 4.85
C HIS A 18 -1.96 -13.83 4.61
N VAL A 19 -2.19 -13.21 3.45
CA VAL A 19 -3.50 -12.61 3.11
C VAL A 19 -4.59 -13.68 3.05
N ARG A 20 -4.35 -14.81 2.38
CA ARG A 20 -5.30 -15.92 2.31
C ARG A 20 -5.61 -16.50 3.69
N GLY A 21 -4.61 -16.66 4.54
CA GLY A 21 -4.76 -17.19 5.89
C GLY A 21 -5.70 -16.33 6.73
N TRP A 22 -5.52 -15.01 6.71
CA TRP A 22 -6.43 -14.09 7.41
C TRP A 22 -7.84 -14.13 6.83
N HIS A 23 -7.99 -14.05 5.51
CA HIS A 23 -9.31 -14.08 4.87
C HIS A 23 -10.06 -15.40 5.11
N HIS A 24 -9.38 -16.55 5.05
CA HIS A 24 -10.00 -17.85 5.33
C HIS A 24 -10.51 -17.98 6.77
N ASN A 25 -9.96 -17.20 7.70
CA ASN A 25 -10.37 -17.19 9.10
C ASN A 25 -11.19 -15.94 9.47
N GLN A 26 -11.68 -15.19 8.49
CA GLN A 26 -12.41 -13.93 8.73
C GLN A 26 -13.64 -14.12 9.63
N ASP A 27 -14.35 -15.24 9.49
CA ASP A 27 -15.56 -15.50 10.29
C ASP A 27 -15.25 -15.90 11.75
N LYS A 28 -13.99 -16.18 12.07
CA LYS A 28 -13.56 -16.61 13.41
C LYS A 28 -13.19 -15.46 14.33
N TYR A 29 -12.97 -14.28 13.77
CA TYR A 29 -12.43 -13.13 14.49
C TYR A 29 -13.16 -11.87 14.05
N ASN A 30 -13.16 -10.85 14.91
CA ASN A 30 -13.59 -9.52 14.50
C ASN A 30 -12.46 -8.87 13.70
N ILE A 31 -12.44 -9.07 12.38
CA ILE A 31 -11.41 -8.55 11.47
C ILE A 31 -12.05 -7.55 10.50
N MET A 32 -11.41 -6.40 10.34
CA MET A 32 -11.69 -5.48 9.25
C MET A 32 -10.55 -5.52 8.24
N PHE A 33 -10.89 -5.78 6.98
CA PHE A 33 -9.94 -5.69 5.87
C PHE A 33 -9.98 -4.27 5.30
N LEU A 34 -8.80 -3.67 5.16
CA LEU A 34 -8.61 -2.39 4.49
C LEU A 34 -7.48 -2.54 3.48
N THR A 35 -7.66 -2.01 2.28
CA THR A 35 -6.58 -1.86 1.31
C THR A 35 -5.86 -0.53 1.51
N TYR A 36 -4.66 -0.42 0.95
CA TYR A 36 -3.91 0.84 1.02
C TYR A 36 -4.64 1.97 0.28
N GLU A 37 -5.31 1.64 -0.82
CA GLU A 37 -6.04 2.60 -1.65
C GLU A 37 -7.30 3.14 -0.94
N GLU A 38 -7.89 2.33 -0.05
CA GLU A 38 -8.91 2.78 0.88
C GLU A 38 -8.32 3.69 1.97
N ILE A 39 -7.15 3.34 2.52
CA ILE A 39 -6.45 4.13 3.56
C ILE A 39 -6.08 5.53 3.07
N ILE A 40 -5.76 5.71 1.80
CA ILE A 40 -5.52 7.03 1.19
C ILE A 40 -6.75 7.95 1.36
N LYS A 41 -7.97 7.39 1.46
CA LYS A 41 -9.18 8.13 1.85
C LYS A 41 -9.26 8.23 3.39
N VAL A 42 -8.22 8.79 3.99
CA VAL A 42 -7.92 8.77 5.43
C VAL A 42 -9.15 9.04 6.30
N ARG A 43 -9.89 10.12 6.02
CA ARG A 43 -11.08 10.47 6.81
C ARG A 43 -12.14 9.35 6.82
N SER A 44 -12.42 8.76 5.66
CA SER A 44 -13.41 7.68 5.54
C SER A 44 -12.98 6.47 6.36
N VAL A 45 -11.68 6.14 6.32
CA VAL A 45 -11.13 5.02 7.07
C VAL A 45 -11.13 5.28 8.57
N VAL A 46 -10.84 6.50 9.03
CA VAL A 46 -10.92 6.86 10.45
C VAL A 46 -12.34 6.67 10.99
N VAL A 47 -13.36 7.10 10.24
CA VAL A 47 -14.77 6.90 10.62
C VAL A 47 -15.12 5.41 10.65
N CYS A 48 -14.75 4.66 9.61
CA CYS A 48 -15.00 3.22 9.52
C CYS A 48 -14.33 2.45 10.68
N LEU A 49 -13.07 2.78 11.01
CA LEU A 49 -12.34 2.22 12.15
C LEU A 49 -13.03 2.54 13.48
N ALA A 50 -13.51 3.77 13.66
CA ALA A 50 -14.22 4.16 14.87
C ALA A 50 -15.50 3.35 15.05
N GLU A 51 -16.30 3.21 14.00
CA GLU A 51 -17.52 2.38 14.01
C GLU A 51 -17.20 0.91 14.30
N PHE A 52 -16.19 0.35 13.63
CA PHE A 52 -15.73 -1.02 13.84
C PHE A 52 -15.29 -1.29 15.29
N LEU A 53 -14.66 -0.31 15.94
CA LEU A 53 -14.23 -0.37 17.34
C LEU A 53 -15.34 0.02 18.34
N GLY A 54 -16.55 0.35 17.87
CA GLY A 54 -17.66 0.79 18.71
C GLY A 54 -17.40 2.14 19.40
N LYS A 55 -16.64 3.04 18.75
CA LYS A 55 -16.30 4.38 19.25
C LYS A 55 -17.10 5.43 18.50
N ASN A 56 -17.71 6.35 19.25
CA ASN A 56 -18.31 7.55 18.69
C ASN A 56 -17.30 8.69 18.70
N LEU A 57 -16.89 9.14 17.52
CA LEU A 57 -16.03 10.31 17.36
C LEU A 57 -16.85 11.53 16.96
N SER A 58 -16.53 12.69 17.53
CA SER A 58 -17.05 13.96 17.03
C SER A 58 -16.36 14.33 15.72
N GLY A 59 -16.96 15.24 14.95
CA GLY A 59 -16.33 15.79 13.75
C GLY A 59 -14.95 16.38 14.05
N ALA A 60 -14.83 17.17 15.11
CA ALA A 60 -13.57 17.76 15.55
C ALA A 60 -12.51 16.71 15.95
N ALA A 61 -12.89 15.65 16.69
CA ALA A 61 -11.96 14.57 17.03
C ALA A 61 -11.50 13.81 15.78
N THR A 62 -12.39 13.60 14.82
CA THR A 62 -12.08 12.98 13.53
C THR A 62 -11.11 13.85 12.74
N ASP A 63 -11.34 15.17 12.67
CA ASP A 63 -10.47 16.14 12.00
C ASP A 63 -9.06 16.12 12.59
N SER A 64 -8.95 16.13 13.93
CA SER A 64 -7.65 16.08 14.62
C SER A 64 -6.89 14.78 14.31
N ILE A 65 -7.56 13.63 14.28
CA ILE A 65 -6.91 12.36 13.92
C ILE A 65 -6.42 12.41 12.47
N VAL A 66 -7.27 12.85 11.54
CA VAL A 66 -6.92 12.94 10.11
C VAL A 66 -5.70 13.85 9.90
N GLU A 67 -5.62 14.97 10.61
CA GLU A 67 -4.47 15.87 10.57
C GLU A 67 -3.19 15.16 11.07
N LEU A 68 -3.26 14.48 12.21
CA LEU A 68 -2.12 13.77 12.80
C LEU A 68 -1.57 12.67 11.89
N VAL A 69 -2.44 11.93 11.21
CA VAL A 69 -2.03 10.79 10.35
C VAL A 69 -1.76 11.20 8.89
N THR A 70 -1.62 12.50 8.61
CA THR A 70 -1.15 12.93 7.30
C THR A 70 0.32 12.53 7.09
N PHE A 71 0.70 12.26 5.84
CA PHE A 71 2.07 11.91 5.49
C PHE A 71 3.09 12.91 6.03
N ASN A 72 2.87 14.22 5.76
CA ASN A 72 3.78 15.28 6.19
C ASN A 72 3.97 15.39 7.71
N ASN A 73 2.98 14.96 8.49
CA ASN A 73 3.06 14.96 9.95
C ASN A 73 3.72 13.67 10.46
N MET A 74 3.37 12.51 9.88
CA MET A 74 3.96 11.22 10.24
C MET A 74 5.43 11.09 9.83
N GLU A 75 5.83 11.69 8.70
CA GLU A 75 7.22 11.74 8.22
C GLU A 75 8.14 12.43 9.24
N LYS A 76 7.62 13.40 9.98
CA LYS A 76 8.37 14.16 11.00
C LYS A 76 8.27 13.56 12.40
N ASP A 77 7.51 12.48 12.58
CA ASP A 77 7.38 11.79 13.86
C ASP A 77 8.45 10.69 13.92
N ASP A 78 9.44 10.88 14.79
CA ASP A 78 10.53 9.93 15.05
C ASP A 78 10.05 8.51 15.38
N LYS A 79 8.79 8.34 15.81
CA LYS A 79 8.19 7.03 16.12
C LYS A 79 7.47 6.39 14.94
N ALA A 80 7.20 7.15 13.88
CA ALA A 80 6.43 6.70 12.71
C ALA A 80 7.22 6.73 11.39
N ASN A 81 8.37 7.40 11.36
CA ASN A 81 9.21 7.52 10.17
C ASN A 81 10.07 6.25 9.93
N TYR A 82 10.11 5.80 8.67
CA TYR A 82 10.84 4.60 8.21
C TYR A 82 12.05 4.98 7.34
N GLU A 83 12.88 5.93 7.81
CA GLU A 83 14.10 6.40 7.13
C GLU A 83 15.15 5.31 6.83
N PHE A 84 15.00 4.12 7.40
CA PHE A 84 15.95 3.01 7.22
C PHE A 84 15.73 2.17 5.95
N LEU A 85 14.72 2.48 5.14
CA LEU A 85 14.40 1.70 3.93
C LEU A 85 15.19 2.22 2.71
N PRO A 86 15.85 1.33 1.93
CA PRO A 86 16.54 1.73 0.72
C PRO A 86 15.59 2.26 -0.37
N GLU A 87 16.00 3.31 -1.07
CA GLU A 87 15.19 4.02 -2.09
C GLU A 87 14.80 3.14 -3.29
N ASP A 88 15.57 2.08 -3.59
CA ASP A 88 15.47 1.30 -4.83
C ASP A 88 14.52 0.08 -4.78
N ILE A 89 13.62 -0.03 -3.79
CA ILE A 89 12.76 -1.22 -3.62
C ILE A 89 11.69 -1.39 -4.74
N ASN A 90 11.40 -0.36 -5.53
CA ASN A 90 10.19 -0.31 -6.36
C ASN A 90 10.39 -0.50 -7.88
N SER A 91 11.51 -1.07 -8.33
CA SER A 91 11.74 -1.27 -9.76
C SER A 91 11.62 -2.74 -10.20
N LEU A 92 10.67 -3.01 -11.11
CA LEU A 92 10.58 -4.26 -11.86
C LEU A 92 10.75 -3.95 -13.35
N THR A 93 11.43 -4.83 -14.08
CA THR A 93 11.38 -4.81 -15.55
C THR A 93 10.00 -5.24 -16.05
N VAL A 94 9.64 -4.89 -17.28
CA VAL A 94 8.36 -5.29 -17.90
C VAL A 94 8.14 -6.81 -17.82
N ALA A 95 9.15 -7.61 -18.18
CA ALA A 95 9.05 -9.07 -18.14
C ALA A 95 8.89 -9.62 -16.71
N GLN A 96 9.52 -8.98 -15.70
CA GLN A 96 9.32 -9.34 -14.30
C GLN A 96 7.91 -8.98 -13.81
N SER A 97 7.39 -7.81 -14.21
CA SER A 97 6.01 -7.39 -13.89
C SER A 97 4.99 -8.35 -14.48
N GLU A 98 5.08 -8.65 -15.78
CA GLU A 98 4.15 -9.57 -16.44
C GLU A 98 4.20 -10.98 -15.83
N HIS A 99 5.38 -11.44 -15.43
CA HIS A 99 5.53 -12.71 -14.72
C HIS A 99 4.84 -12.67 -13.34
N PHE A 100 5.03 -11.58 -12.60
CA PHE A 100 4.38 -11.36 -11.32
C PHE A 100 2.87 -11.28 -11.46
N ASP A 101 2.34 -10.59 -12.47
CA ASP A 101 0.90 -10.43 -12.70
C ASP A 101 0.23 -11.80 -12.93
N ARG A 102 0.83 -12.65 -13.76
CA ARG A 102 0.31 -14.03 -13.97
C ARG A 102 0.30 -14.83 -12.67
N PHE A 103 1.40 -14.77 -11.92
CA PHE A 103 1.51 -15.47 -10.63
C PHE A 103 0.50 -14.93 -9.62
N TYR A 104 0.32 -13.61 -9.54
CA TYR A 104 -0.63 -12.93 -8.67
C TYR A 104 -2.06 -13.36 -8.97
N GLN A 105 -2.47 -13.32 -10.24
CA GLN A 105 -3.82 -13.71 -10.66
C GLN A 105 -4.12 -15.15 -10.28
N GLU A 106 -3.20 -16.08 -10.56
CA GLU A 106 -3.35 -17.48 -10.17
C GLU A 106 -3.45 -17.64 -8.65
N ARG A 107 -2.66 -16.88 -7.90
CA ARG A 107 -2.57 -16.94 -6.43
C ARG A 107 -3.62 -16.14 -5.71
N MET A 108 -4.45 -15.32 -6.36
CA MET A 108 -5.45 -14.47 -5.69
C MET A 108 -6.87 -14.61 -6.26
N LYS A 109 -7.06 -15.30 -7.40
CA LYS A 109 -8.35 -15.45 -8.10
C LYS A 109 -9.55 -15.88 -7.25
N ASP A 110 -9.33 -16.67 -6.20
CA ASP A 110 -10.40 -17.25 -5.37
C ASP A 110 -10.76 -16.36 -4.17
N LEU A 111 -10.08 -15.23 -3.98
CA LEU A 111 -10.36 -14.27 -2.92
C LEU A 111 -11.21 -13.11 -3.47
N PRO A 112 -12.32 -12.74 -2.81
CA PRO A 112 -13.11 -11.57 -3.15
C PRO A 112 -12.44 -10.27 -2.64
N LEU A 113 -11.11 -10.17 -2.75
CA LEU A 113 -10.34 -8.99 -2.38
C LEU A 113 -9.85 -8.30 -3.64
N ASN A 114 -10.23 -7.03 -3.81
CA ASN A 114 -9.83 -6.24 -4.96
C ASN A 114 -8.66 -5.31 -4.58
N PHE A 115 -7.45 -5.70 -4.97
CA PHE A 115 -6.28 -4.83 -4.81
C PHE A 115 -6.09 -4.00 -6.07
N ILE A 116 -6.00 -2.68 -5.92
CA ILE A 116 -5.81 -1.77 -7.04
C ILE A 116 -4.30 -1.55 -7.21
N SER A 117 -3.73 -2.07 -8.29
CA SER A 117 -2.29 -1.92 -8.57
C SER A 117 -1.92 -0.56 -9.16
N ASP A 118 -2.87 0.10 -9.84
CA ASP A 118 -2.66 1.41 -10.46
C ASP A 118 -3.19 2.53 -9.56
N ILE A 119 -2.29 3.13 -8.79
CA ILE A 119 -2.59 4.26 -7.91
C ILE A 119 -2.57 5.59 -8.68
N THR A 120 -2.24 5.59 -9.98
CA THR A 120 -2.33 6.78 -10.84
C THR A 120 -3.78 7.30 -10.94
N GLU A 121 -4.78 6.49 -10.61
CA GLU A 121 -6.17 6.93 -10.43
C GLU A 121 -6.40 7.79 -9.17
N LEU A 122 -5.46 7.79 -8.20
CA LEU A 122 -5.50 8.60 -6.96
C LEU A 122 -4.68 9.91 -7.08
N GLN A 123 -4.51 10.40 -8.30
CA GLN A 123 -3.75 11.56 -8.85
C GLN A 123 -3.60 12.85 -8.01
N GLY A 124 -4.31 13.00 -6.90
CA GLY A 124 -4.19 14.14 -5.98
C GLY A 124 -3.05 14.02 -4.96
N LEU A 125 -2.84 12.85 -4.35
CA LEU A 125 -1.91 12.70 -3.22
C LEU A 125 -0.47 12.39 -3.68
N TYR A 126 -0.31 11.61 -4.74
CA TYR A 126 1.01 11.17 -5.23
C TYR A 126 1.84 12.31 -5.83
N ARG A 127 1.19 13.35 -6.36
CA ARG A 127 1.88 14.50 -6.96
C ARG A 127 2.76 15.26 -5.96
N HIS A 128 2.43 15.21 -4.67
CA HIS A 128 3.19 15.88 -3.60
C HIS A 128 4.37 15.05 -3.11
N ILE A 129 4.22 13.72 -3.03
CA ILE A 129 5.29 12.80 -2.64
C ILE A 129 6.33 12.69 -3.76
N HIS A 130 5.90 12.65 -5.02
CA HIS A 130 6.83 12.45 -6.15
C HIS A 130 7.53 13.73 -6.64
N THR A 131 7.05 14.92 -6.28
CA THR A 131 7.74 16.18 -6.63
C THR A 131 9.07 16.35 -5.89
N HIS A 132 9.30 15.62 -4.80
CA HIS A 132 10.60 15.59 -4.12
C HIS A 132 11.58 14.54 -4.65
N THR A 133 11.17 13.62 -5.54
CA THR A 133 12.01 12.47 -5.91
C THR A 133 12.41 12.35 -7.38
N HIS A 134 11.96 13.20 -8.31
CA HIS A 134 12.53 13.20 -9.67
C HIS A 134 12.60 14.58 -10.32
N THR A 135 13.75 15.25 -10.17
CA THR A 135 14.36 15.98 -11.29
C THR A 135 15.61 15.20 -11.71
N LEU A 136 15.43 14.16 -12.53
CA LEU A 136 16.47 13.51 -13.32
C LEU A 136 15.81 12.48 -14.24
N ALA A 137 15.51 12.89 -15.48
CA ALA A 137 15.45 12.00 -16.62
C ALA A 137 15.68 12.80 -17.90
N HIS A 138 16.80 12.46 -18.53
CA HIS A 138 17.45 13.13 -19.64
C HIS A 138 16.58 13.18 -20.90
N LYS A 139 16.54 14.35 -21.54
CA LYS A 139 16.09 14.52 -22.94
C LYS A 139 17.14 13.85 -23.84
N GLN A 140 16.80 12.75 -24.48
CA GLN A 140 17.50 12.30 -25.70
C GLN A 140 16.49 12.36 -26.84
N ARG A 141 16.60 13.41 -27.66
CA ARG A 141 16.03 13.40 -29.01
C ARG A 141 16.84 14.36 -29.89
N HIS A 142 17.61 13.72 -30.77
CA HIS A 142 18.15 14.15 -32.06
C HIS A 142 19.12 15.33 -32.12
N ALA A 143 20.33 15.04 -32.60
CA ALA A 143 21.01 15.76 -33.67
C ALA A 143 22.01 14.77 -34.33
N PRO A 144 22.37 14.96 -35.61
CA PRO A 144 22.65 13.90 -36.60
C PRO A 144 23.91 13.08 -36.36
#